data_AF-A0A0K8RHB3-F1
#
_entry.id   AF-A0A0K8RHB3-F1
#
_cell.length_a   1.000
_cell.length_b   1.000
_cell.length_c   1.000
_cell.angle_alpha   90.00
_cell.angle_beta   90.00
_cell.angle_gamma   90.00
#
_symmetry.space_group_name_H-M   'P 1'
#
loop_
_entity.id
_entity.type
_entity.pdbx_description
1 polymer ?
#
loop_
_entity_poly.entity_id
_entity_poly.type
_entity_poly.pdbx_seq_one_letter_code
_entity_poly.pdbx_strand_id
1 'polypeptide(L)'
;MPRIHGFLILVCLAVVSVALSPAAPSCRSAAGYAYKYYICEGLRSDDDFHQHVQRDAMLEETHFILKDSRLDHLPATVFRNANISVLEFRNSHIQSFTSPGSATGPLDELRETLRKLTFSNQSSLPESWSALQNLTELRTLQLVAIGQVNLTRDFNNLPTSVR
;
A
#
# COMPACT_ATOMS: atom_id res chain seq x y z
N MET A 1 27.29 -61.88 -34.17
CA MET A 1 27.91 -61.42 -32.90
C MET A 1 29.11 -60.55 -33.28
N PRO A 2 29.34 -59.32 -32.76
CA PRO A 2 28.98 -58.82 -31.41
C PRO A 2 28.45 -57.36 -31.31
N ARG A 3 27.93 -57.09 -30.10
CA ARG A 3 28.03 -55.87 -29.27
C ARG A 3 27.37 -54.54 -29.69
N ILE A 4 26.11 -54.45 -29.31
CA ILE A 4 25.41 -53.23 -28.88
C ILE A 4 26.21 -52.56 -27.75
N HIS A 5 26.60 -51.30 -27.91
CA HIS A 5 27.00 -50.42 -26.80
C HIS A 5 25.98 -49.28 -26.74
N GLY A 6 25.07 -49.40 -25.78
CA GLY A 6 24.13 -48.35 -25.44
C GLY A 6 24.87 -47.16 -24.85
N PHE A 7 24.72 -46.00 -25.49
CA PHE A 7 25.08 -44.72 -24.91
C PHE A 7 23.78 -44.05 -24.43
N LEU A 8 23.45 -44.32 -23.17
CA LEU A 8 22.41 -43.59 -22.45
C LEU A 8 22.98 -42.22 -22.10
N ILE A 9 22.71 -41.21 -22.93
CA ILE A 9 23.02 -39.82 -22.64
C ILE A 9 21.94 -39.30 -21.69
N LEU A 10 22.24 -39.29 -20.40
CA LEU A 10 21.42 -38.65 -19.38
C LEU A 10 21.69 -37.14 -19.42
N VAL A 11 20.84 -36.39 -20.11
CA VAL A 11 20.90 -34.91 -20.12
C VAL A 11 20.24 -34.41 -18.83
N CYS A 12 21.05 -34.04 -17.84
CA CYS A 12 20.58 -33.32 -16.65
C CYS A 12 20.26 -31.86 -17.04
N LEU A 13 18.98 -31.55 -17.28
CA LEU A 13 18.50 -30.18 -17.29
C LEU A 13 18.54 -29.63 -15.85
N ALA A 14 19.59 -28.88 -15.52
CA ALA A 14 19.59 -28.04 -14.33
C ALA A 14 18.66 -26.84 -14.58
N VAL A 15 17.41 -26.94 -14.10
CA VAL A 15 16.51 -25.80 -14.01
C VAL A 15 17.06 -24.90 -12.92
N VAL A 16 17.78 -23.83 -13.31
CA VAL A 16 18.14 -22.76 -12.39
C VAL A 16 16.87 -21.99 -12.08
N SER A 17 16.19 -22.40 -11.01
CA SER A 17 15.12 -21.62 -10.40
C SER A 17 15.74 -20.34 -9.86
N VAL A 18 15.79 -19.29 -10.67
CA VAL A 18 16.06 -17.93 -10.17
C VAL A 18 14.85 -17.60 -9.30
N ALA A 19 14.98 -17.85 -7.99
CA ALA A 19 14.04 -17.28 -7.04
C ALA A 19 14.16 -15.77 -7.19
N LEU A 20 13.18 -15.14 -7.83
CA LEU A 20 13.03 -13.69 -7.74
C LEU A 20 12.78 -13.38 -6.28
N SER A 21 13.85 -13.11 -5.53
CA SER A 21 13.73 -12.56 -4.21
C SER A 21 12.90 -11.28 -4.34
N PRO A 22 11.82 -11.11 -3.57
CA PRO A 22 11.10 -9.86 -3.57
C PRO A 22 12.10 -8.74 -3.23
N ALA A 23 12.00 -7.63 -3.96
CA ALA A 23 12.83 -6.46 -3.69
C ALA A 23 12.76 -6.10 -2.20
N ALA A 24 13.89 -5.71 -1.62
CA ALA A 24 13.94 -5.33 -0.22
C ALA A 24 12.98 -4.15 0.05
N PRO A 25 12.31 -4.14 1.21
CA PRO A 25 11.46 -3.02 1.60
C PRO A 25 12.25 -1.71 1.58
N SER A 26 11.64 -0.63 1.09
CA SER A 26 12.34 0.65 1.00
C SER A 26 11.37 1.82 0.97
N CYS A 27 11.85 2.99 1.40
CA CYS A 27 11.18 4.25 1.21
C CYS A 27 12.15 5.32 0.68
N ARG A 28 11.64 6.23 -0.14
CA ARG A 28 12.42 7.33 -0.72
C ARG A 28 11.59 8.58 -0.88
N SER A 29 12.25 9.72 -0.73
CA SER A 29 11.67 11.02 -1.07
C SER A 29 12.05 11.43 -2.48
N ALA A 30 11.15 12.09 -3.19
CA ALA A 30 11.42 12.77 -4.45
C ALA A 30 10.76 14.15 -4.45
N ALA A 31 11.42 15.14 -5.06
CA ALA A 31 10.83 16.46 -5.26
C ALA A 31 9.76 16.37 -6.34
N GLY A 32 8.65 17.07 -6.12
CA GLY A 32 7.59 17.24 -7.10
C GLY A 32 7.20 18.71 -7.22
N TYR A 33 6.50 19.04 -8.30
CA TYR A 33 6.11 20.42 -8.57
C TYR A 33 5.00 20.94 -7.64
N ALA A 34 4.01 20.09 -7.36
CA ALA A 34 2.88 20.43 -6.48
C ALA A 34 3.01 19.85 -5.07
N TYR A 35 3.72 18.72 -4.93
CA TYR A 35 3.87 17.99 -3.68
C TYR A 35 5.27 17.41 -3.59
N LYS A 36 5.75 17.22 -2.36
CA LYS A 36 6.84 16.27 -2.12
C LYS A 36 6.30 14.85 -2.27
N TYR A 37 7.00 13.99 -3.00
CA TYR A 37 6.64 12.58 -3.10
C TYR A 37 7.38 11.78 -2.02
N TYR A 38 6.65 10.96 -1.29
CA TYR A 38 7.23 9.98 -0.36
C TYR A 38 6.73 8.59 -0.74
N ILE A 39 7.62 7.77 -1.29
CA ILE A 39 7.28 6.50 -1.93
C ILE A 39 7.86 5.37 -1.10
N CYS A 40 7.00 4.50 -0.58
CA CYS A 40 7.36 3.27 0.10
C CYS A 40 6.94 2.06 -0.72
N GLU A 41 7.81 1.06 -0.77
CA GLU A 41 7.65 -0.10 -1.64
C GLU A 41 8.01 -1.39 -0.91
N GLY A 42 7.16 -2.41 -1.07
CA GLY A 42 7.45 -3.75 -0.57
C GLY A 42 7.35 -3.93 0.96
N LEU A 43 6.68 -3.03 1.67
CA LEU A 43 6.48 -3.15 3.13
C LEU A 43 5.53 -4.32 3.44
N ARG A 44 5.86 -5.09 4.49
CA ARG A 44 5.12 -6.31 4.87
C ARG A 44 4.75 -6.42 6.34
N SER A 45 5.32 -5.58 7.18
CA SER A 45 5.15 -5.64 8.63
C SER A 45 5.28 -4.27 9.28
N ASP A 46 4.81 -4.16 10.52
CA ASP A 46 5.03 -2.96 11.36
C ASP A 46 6.54 -2.65 11.54
N ASP A 47 7.39 -3.68 11.54
CA ASP A 47 8.84 -3.53 11.62
C ASP A 47 9.43 -2.88 10.35
N ASP A 48 8.94 -3.25 9.16
CA ASP A 48 9.36 -2.58 7.92
C ASP A 48 8.99 -1.08 7.95
N PHE A 49 7.82 -0.74 8.50
CA PHE A 49 7.46 0.66 8.70
C PHE A 49 8.39 1.36 9.66
N HIS A 50 8.72 0.71 10.78
CA HIS A 50 9.63 1.28 11.77
C HIS A 50 11.03 1.52 11.21
N GLN A 51 11.54 0.59 10.40
CA GLN A 51 12.89 0.64 9.84
C GLN A 51 13.02 1.59 8.64
N HIS A 52 11.99 1.70 7.80
CA HIS A 52 12.10 2.39 6.51
C HIS A 52 11.32 3.70 6.43
N VAL A 53 10.27 3.91 7.23
CA VAL A 53 9.47 5.15 7.16
C VAL A 53 10.07 6.25 8.03
N GLN A 54 10.57 7.30 7.38
CA GLN A 54 11.09 8.51 8.01
C GLN A 54 9.97 9.55 8.12
N ARG A 55 9.38 9.68 9.31
CA ARG A 55 8.26 10.61 9.56
C ARG A 55 8.62 12.07 9.28
N ASP A 56 9.85 12.47 9.61
CA ASP A 56 10.34 13.83 9.37
C ASP A 56 10.37 14.20 7.88
N ALA A 57 10.42 13.20 7.00
CA ALA A 57 10.32 13.42 5.56
C ALA A 57 8.92 13.85 5.10
N MET A 58 7.90 13.77 5.97
CA MET A 58 6.49 14.04 5.65
C MET A 58 5.92 15.26 6.40
N LEU A 59 6.76 16.15 6.92
CA LEU A 59 6.31 17.38 7.62
C LEU A 59 5.74 18.45 6.68
N GLU A 60 6.19 18.45 5.42
CA GLU A 60 5.67 19.30 4.35
C GLU A 60 4.51 18.62 3.62
N GLU A 61 3.73 19.38 2.83
CA GLU A 61 2.60 18.84 2.06
C GLU A 61 3.08 17.71 1.12
N THR A 62 2.67 16.48 1.44
CA THR A 62 3.25 15.26 0.87
C THR A 62 2.21 14.43 0.12
N HIS A 63 2.63 13.88 -1.02
CA HIS A 63 1.99 12.75 -1.70
C HIS A 63 2.67 11.47 -1.26
N PHE A 64 2.03 10.75 -0.35
CA PHE A 64 2.48 9.44 0.13
C PHE A 64 1.98 8.33 -0.78
N ILE A 65 2.88 7.48 -1.25
CA ILE A 65 2.57 6.33 -2.11
C ILE A 65 3.07 5.06 -1.42
N LEU A 66 2.16 4.15 -1.08
CA LEU A 66 2.47 2.78 -0.71
C LEU A 66 2.30 1.88 -1.93
N LYS A 67 3.37 1.20 -2.34
CA LYS A 67 3.42 0.42 -3.57
C LYS A 67 3.85 -1.03 -3.30
N ASP A 68 3.21 -1.99 -3.96
CA ASP A 68 3.62 -3.40 -3.96
C ASP A 68 3.80 -3.99 -2.54
N SER A 69 3.01 -3.51 -1.57
CA SER A 69 3.08 -3.86 -0.15
C SER A 69 1.99 -4.86 0.24
N ARG A 70 2.25 -5.70 1.23
CA ARG A 70 1.27 -6.70 1.74
C ARG A 70 1.26 -6.69 3.25
N LEU A 71 0.19 -6.16 3.84
CA LEU A 71 0.10 -5.86 5.27
C LEU A 71 -1.14 -6.49 5.87
N ASP A 72 -1.03 -6.98 7.10
CA ASP A 72 -2.20 -7.40 7.88
C ASP A 72 -3.01 -6.16 8.30
N HIS A 73 -2.33 -5.11 8.74
CA HIS A 73 -2.95 -3.82 9.07
C HIS A 73 -2.02 -2.64 8.78
N LEU A 74 -2.58 -1.44 8.71
CA LEU A 74 -1.79 -0.22 8.78
C LEU A 74 -1.31 0.01 10.24
N PRO A 75 -0.02 0.34 10.46
CA PRO A 75 0.47 0.62 11.81
C PRO A 75 -0.23 1.83 12.43
N ALA A 76 -0.59 1.74 13.71
CA ALA A 76 -1.42 2.74 14.41
C ALA A 76 -0.92 4.19 14.34
N THR A 77 0.40 4.39 14.21
CA THR A 77 1.06 5.70 14.30
C THR A 77 1.91 6.03 13.07
N VAL A 78 1.57 5.43 11.93
CA VAL A 78 2.34 5.60 10.69
C VAL A 78 2.23 7.03 10.14
N PHE A 79 1.12 7.71 10.38
CA PHE A 79 0.83 9.04 9.84
C PHE A 79 0.87 10.15 10.89
N ARG A 80 1.27 9.83 12.12
CA ARG A 80 1.41 10.78 13.21
C ARG A 80 2.27 11.96 12.81
N ASN A 81 1.72 13.16 12.96
CA ASN A 81 2.34 14.44 12.62
C ASN A 81 2.75 14.59 11.14
N ALA A 82 2.24 13.72 10.25
CA ALA A 82 2.50 13.82 8.83
C ALA A 82 1.51 14.78 8.16
N ASN A 83 1.99 15.58 7.22
CA ASN A 83 1.19 16.48 6.41
C ASN A 83 0.91 15.85 5.03
N ILE A 84 0.19 14.72 5.04
CA ILE A 84 -0.12 13.99 3.81
C ILE A 84 -1.41 14.54 3.20
N SER A 85 -1.29 15.20 2.05
CA SER A 85 -2.44 15.70 1.29
C SER A 85 -2.96 14.72 0.25
N VAL A 86 -2.09 13.81 -0.22
CA VAL A 86 -2.46 12.76 -1.17
C VAL A 86 -1.93 11.42 -0.66
N LEU A 87 -2.83 10.46 -0.48
CA LEU A 87 -2.50 9.09 -0.10
C LEU A 87 -2.87 8.15 -1.25
N GLU A 88 -1.89 7.36 -1.72
CA GLU A 88 -2.08 6.39 -2.79
C GLU A 88 -1.64 4.99 -2.35
N PHE A 89 -2.55 4.03 -2.46
CA PHE A 89 -2.27 2.60 -2.37
C PHE A 89 -2.22 2.02 -3.77
N ARG A 90 -1.03 1.60 -4.22
CA ARG A 90 -0.80 1.05 -5.55
C ARG A 90 -0.38 -0.41 -5.47
N ASN A 91 -1.20 -1.33 -5.97
CA ASN A 91 -0.94 -2.77 -5.86
C ASN A 91 -0.57 -3.19 -4.43
N SER A 92 -1.26 -2.59 -3.45
CA SER A 92 -1.02 -2.83 -2.03
C SER A 92 -2.19 -3.57 -1.43
N HIS A 93 -1.91 -4.68 -0.76
CA HIS A 93 -2.92 -5.52 -0.14
C HIS A 93 -2.85 -5.33 1.37
N ILE A 94 -3.87 -4.70 1.92
CA ILE A 94 -4.00 -4.42 3.35
C ILE A 94 -5.24 -5.17 3.80
N GLN A 95 -5.10 -6.08 4.77
CA GLN A 95 -6.24 -6.85 5.27
C GLN A 95 -7.17 -5.99 6.12
N SER A 96 -6.62 -5.12 6.98
CA SER A 96 -7.40 -4.19 7.79
C SER A 96 -6.87 -2.75 7.74
N PHE A 97 -7.76 -1.80 7.50
CA PHE A 97 -7.45 -0.37 7.61
C PHE A 97 -7.62 0.18 9.03
N THR A 98 -8.02 -0.67 9.98
CA THR A 98 -8.07 -0.38 11.42
C THR A 98 -6.98 -1.17 12.12
N SER A 99 -6.32 -0.56 13.12
CA SER A 99 -5.33 -1.28 13.92
C SER A 99 -6.04 -2.13 15.00
N PRO A 100 -5.57 -3.36 15.27
CA PRO A 100 -6.11 -4.19 16.33
C PRO A 100 -6.14 -3.47 17.69
N GLY A 101 -7.29 -3.49 18.36
CA GLY A 101 -7.45 -2.89 19.70
C GLY A 101 -7.58 -1.37 19.74
N SER A 102 -7.69 -0.69 18.59
CA SER A 102 -7.92 0.76 18.52
C SER A 102 -9.32 1.09 18.00
N ALA A 103 -9.99 2.05 18.65
CA ALA A 103 -11.26 2.61 18.16
C ALA A 103 -11.07 3.56 16.96
N THR A 104 -9.85 4.09 16.79
CA THR A 104 -9.47 5.02 15.70
C THR A 104 -8.42 4.37 14.81
N GLY A 105 -8.61 4.45 13.50
CA GLY A 105 -7.69 3.90 12.51
C GLY A 105 -6.52 4.85 12.22
N PRO A 106 -5.42 4.37 11.63
CA PRO A 106 -4.29 5.24 11.23
C PRO A 106 -4.68 6.39 10.31
N LEU A 107 -5.75 6.22 9.51
CA LEU A 107 -6.27 7.27 8.64
C LEU A 107 -6.85 8.46 9.42
N ASP A 108 -7.29 8.28 10.67
CA ASP A 108 -7.76 9.38 11.51
C ASP A 108 -6.63 10.37 11.84
N GLU A 109 -5.36 9.96 11.78
CA GLU A 109 -4.23 10.88 11.93
C GLU A 109 -4.14 11.89 10.76
N LEU A 110 -4.84 11.62 9.66
CA LEU A 110 -4.89 12.45 8.45
C LEU A 110 -6.21 13.21 8.26
N ARG A 111 -7.04 13.24 9.30
CA ARG A 111 -8.38 13.84 9.32
C ARG A 111 -8.48 15.21 8.63
N GLU A 112 -7.53 16.08 8.94
CA GLU A 112 -7.53 17.50 8.55
C GLU A 112 -6.55 17.82 7.41
N THR A 113 -5.82 16.82 6.91
CA THR A 113 -4.77 17.03 5.89
C THR A 113 -5.05 16.27 4.60
N LEU A 114 -5.66 15.09 4.65
CA LEU A 114 -5.85 14.24 3.48
C LEU A 114 -6.96 14.77 2.57
N ARG A 115 -6.58 15.22 1.38
CA ARG A 115 -7.49 15.78 0.37
C ARG A 115 -7.85 14.79 -0.73
N LYS A 116 -6.94 13.86 -1.04
CA LYS A 116 -7.14 12.84 -2.08
C LYS A 116 -6.67 11.47 -1.61
N LEU A 117 -7.55 10.47 -1.70
CA LEU A 117 -7.25 9.07 -1.45
C LEU A 117 -7.42 8.26 -2.74
N THR A 118 -6.38 7.51 -3.12
CA THR A 118 -6.39 6.70 -4.35
C THR A 118 -6.09 5.24 -4.04
N PHE A 119 -6.96 4.35 -4.51
CA PHE A 119 -6.70 2.91 -4.58
C PHE A 119 -6.48 2.55 -6.04
N SER A 120 -5.33 1.95 -6.35
CA SER A 120 -4.96 1.61 -7.73
C SER A 120 -4.37 0.22 -7.89
N ASN A 121 -4.52 -0.35 -9.09
CA ASN A 121 -3.90 -1.62 -9.49
C ASN A 121 -4.23 -2.77 -8.53
N GLN A 122 -5.51 -3.10 -8.40
CA GLN A 122 -5.98 -4.20 -7.53
C GLN A 122 -5.58 -4.06 -6.05
N SER A 123 -5.33 -2.85 -5.55
CA SER A 123 -5.17 -2.62 -4.10
C SER A 123 -6.43 -3.03 -3.32
N SER A 124 -6.23 -3.47 -2.07
CA SER A 124 -7.34 -3.71 -1.15
C SER A 124 -8.14 -2.43 -0.92
N LEU A 125 -9.46 -2.58 -0.88
CA LEU A 125 -10.38 -1.55 -0.41
C LEU A 125 -10.70 -1.80 1.07
N PRO A 126 -11.10 -0.77 1.84
CA PRO A 126 -11.55 -1.00 3.21
C PRO A 126 -12.81 -1.88 3.22
N GLU A 127 -12.93 -2.75 4.24
CA GLU A 127 -14.13 -3.57 4.45
C GLU A 127 -15.39 -2.73 4.70
N SER A 128 -15.19 -1.50 5.17
CA SER A 128 -16.21 -0.52 5.51
C SER A 128 -15.75 0.87 5.11
N TRP A 129 -16.59 1.58 4.35
CA TRP A 129 -16.35 2.97 3.94
C TRP A 129 -16.42 3.94 5.12
N SER A 130 -17.05 3.55 6.23
CA SER A 130 -17.03 4.32 7.48
C SER A 130 -15.62 4.58 8.02
N ALA A 131 -14.62 3.77 7.64
CA ALA A 131 -13.21 4.03 7.96
C ALA A 131 -12.70 5.37 7.40
N LEU A 132 -13.42 5.96 6.45
CA LEU A 132 -13.09 7.25 5.83
C LEU A 132 -13.95 8.40 6.36
N GLN A 133 -14.97 8.14 7.19
CA GLN A 133 -16.00 9.11 7.56
C GLN A 133 -15.46 10.35 8.27
N ASN A 134 -14.35 10.20 8.99
CA ASN A 134 -13.74 11.27 9.76
C ASN A 134 -12.86 12.18 8.91
N LEU A 135 -12.51 11.81 7.68
CA LEU A 135 -11.58 12.56 6.82
C LEU A 135 -12.24 13.86 6.30
N THR A 136 -12.28 14.89 7.14
CA THR A 136 -13.05 16.12 6.91
C THR A 136 -12.57 16.94 5.72
N GLU A 137 -11.30 16.81 5.31
CA GLU A 137 -10.76 17.49 4.14
C GLU A 137 -10.74 16.62 2.86
N LEU A 138 -11.22 15.37 2.93
CA LEU A 138 -11.21 14.46 1.80
C LEU A 138 -12.19 14.93 0.72
N ARG A 139 -11.67 15.24 -0.46
CA ARG A 139 -12.46 15.75 -1.60
C ARG A 139 -12.52 14.77 -2.76
N THR A 140 -11.55 13.87 -2.85
CA THR A 140 -11.43 12.93 -3.97
C THR A 140 -11.12 11.54 -3.45
N LEU A 141 -12.03 10.60 -3.72
CA LEU A 141 -11.80 9.18 -3.57
C LEU A 141 -11.70 8.58 -4.98
N GLN A 142 -10.51 8.12 -5.35
CA GLN A 142 -10.23 7.64 -6.69
C GLN A 142 -9.96 6.13 -6.70
N LEU A 143 -10.69 5.39 -7.53
CA LEU A 143 -10.49 3.95 -7.75
C LEU A 143 -9.99 3.76 -9.19
N VAL A 144 -8.77 3.27 -9.37
CA VAL A 144 -8.14 3.13 -10.70
C VAL A 144 -7.72 1.67 -10.93
N ALA A 145 -8.17 1.06 -12.02
CA ALA A 145 -7.84 -0.35 -12.33
C ALA A 145 -8.11 -1.30 -11.13
N ILE A 146 -9.23 -1.05 -10.43
CA ILE A 146 -9.77 -1.94 -9.41
C ILE A 146 -10.71 -2.91 -10.11
N GLY A 147 -10.50 -4.21 -9.91
CA GLY A 147 -11.28 -5.24 -10.60
C GLY A 147 -12.73 -5.28 -10.15
N GLN A 148 -12.97 -5.54 -8.87
CA GLN A 148 -14.30 -5.53 -8.26
C GLN A 148 -14.33 -4.53 -7.12
N VAL A 149 -15.39 -3.74 -7.07
CA VAL A 149 -15.65 -2.76 -6.01
C VAL A 149 -16.87 -3.24 -5.24
N ASN A 150 -16.72 -3.44 -3.93
CA ASN A 150 -17.84 -3.73 -3.04
C ASN A 150 -18.33 -2.42 -2.38
N LEU A 151 -19.44 -1.88 -2.91
CA LEU A 151 -20.09 -0.72 -2.31
C LEU A 151 -21.03 -1.22 -1.20
N THR A 152 -20.47 -1.40 0.00
CA THR A 152 -21.20 -1.80 1.19
C THR A 152 -22.23 -0.74 1.59
N ARG A 153 -23.16 -1.09 2.49
CA ARG A 153 -24.31 -0.25 2.86
C ARG A 153 -23.93 1.11 3.46
N ASP A 154 -22.74 1.20 4.01
CA ASP A 154 -22.14 2.39 4.61
C ASP A 154 -21.38 3.27 3.60
N PHE A 155 -21.45 2.99 2.29
CA PHE A 155 -20.85 3.86 1.28
C PHE A 155 -21.35 5.32 1.38
N ASN A 156 -22.61 5.51 1.81
CA ASN A 156 -23.17 6.84 2.04
C ASN A 156 -22.62 7.53 3.31
N ASN A 157 -21.77 6.86 4.10
CA ASN A 157 -21.08 7.44 5.25
C ASN A 157 -19.75 8.10 4.86
N LEU A 158 -19.40 8.14 3.56
CA LEU A 158 -18.29 8.95 3.09
C LEU A 158 -18.49 10.43 3.47
N PRO A 159 -17.41 11.18 3.73
CA PRO A 159 -17.51 12.62 3.98
C PRO A 159 -18.26 13.32 2.85
N THR A 160 -19.15 14.26 3.19
CA THR A 160 -19.97 15.00 2.22
C THR A 160 -19.16 15.87 1.27
N SER A 161 -17.89 16.11 1.58
CA SER A 161 -16.90 16.78 0.75
C SER A 161 -16.41 15.92 -0.43
N VAL A 162 -16.57 14.60 -0.38
CA VAL A 162 -16.11 13.68 -1.43
C VAL A 162 -16.98 13.81 -2.67
N ARG A 163 -16.33 13.89 -3.84
CA ARG A 163 -16.94 13.96 -5.16
C ARG A 163 -16.47 12.84 -6.07
#